data_AF-A0A2I2ZNH2-F1
#
_entry.id   AF-A0A2I2ZNH2-F1
#
_cell.length_a   1.000
_cell.length_b   1.000
_cell.length_c   1.000
_cell.angle_alpha   90.00
_cell.angle_beta   90.00
_cell.angle_gamma   90.00
#
_symmetry.space_group_name_H-M   'P 1'
#
loop_
_entity.id
_entity.type
_entity.pdbx_description
1 polymer ?
#
loop_
_entity_poly.entity_id
_entity_poly.type
_entity_poly.pdbx_seq_one_letter_code
_entity_poly.pdbx_strand_id
1 'polypeptide(L)'
;MCCEAGRPAFHSFLSSPCSALGGVIAFLLWGRHLFSFYSGDYVMDISDDGCPKPPETANGYGEHSIRYQCKNYYRLRTEGDGVYTLNDKKQWINKAVGDKLPECEAGGC
;
A
#
# COMPACT_ATOMS: atom_id res chain seq x y z
N MET A 1 -14.91 8.04 3.30
CA MET A 1 -13.49 7.71 3.03
C MET A 1 -13.45 7.17 1.62
N CYS A 2 -12.83 7.86 0.65
CA CYS A 2 -12.99 7.51 -0.77
C CYS A 2 -11.68 7.07 -1.46
N CYS A 3 -10.58 6.96 -0.72
CA CYS A 3 -9.30 6.55 -1.28
C CYS A 3 -8.83 5.32 -0.48
N GLU A 4 -9.16 4.11 -0.97
CA GLU A 4 -8.62 2.86 -0.43
C GLU A 4 -7.13 2.79 -0.76
N ALA A 5 -6.27 2.79 0.26
CA ALA A 5 -4.87 2.47 0.10
C ALA A 5 -4.76 1.02 -0.39
N GLY A 6 -4.15 0.83 -1.56
CA GLY A 6 -4.08 -0.44 -2.28
C GLY A 6 -3.75 -1.62 -1.37
N ARG A 7 -4.60 -2.65 -1.39
CA ARG A 7 -4.37 -3.93 -0.72
C ARG A 7 -3.27 -4.72 -1.44
N PRO A 8 -2.21 -5.16 -0.74
CA PRO A 8 -1.53 -6.40 -1.12
C PRO A 8 -2.27 -7.57 -0.44
N ALA A 9 -2.85 -8.45 -1.26
CA ALA A 9 -3.43 -9.70 -0.80
C ALA A 9 -2.32 -10.66 -0.33
N PHE A 10 -2.25 -10.96 0.97
CA PHE A 10 -1.44 -12.05 1.50
C PHE A 10 -2.16 -13.38 1.22
N HIS A 11 -1.65 -14.16 0.28
CA HIS A 11 -2.03 -15.56 0.15
C HIS A 11 -1.11 -16.41 1.03
N SER A 12 -1.67 -16.96 2.11
CA SER A 12 -1.05 -18.06 2.85
C SER A 12 -1.02 -19.30 1.96
N PHE A 13 0.15 -19.95 1.85
CA PHE A 13 0.23 -21.34 1.41
C PHE A 13 1.17 -22.11 2.34
N LEU A 14 0.56 -22.93 3.21
CA LEU A 14 1.22 -24.10 3.78
C LEU A 14 1.34 -25.16 2.68
N SER A 15 2.55 -25.64 2.42
CA SER A 15 2.78 -27.00 1.94
C SER A 15 4.23 -27.43 2.19
N SER A 16 4.43 -28.34 3.15
CA SER A 16 5.53 -29.31 3.09
C SER A 16 5.33 -30.20 1.86
N PRO A 17 6.40 -30.62 1.17
CA PRO A 17 6.88 -31.98 1.42
C PRO A 17 8.41 -32.16 1.33
N CYS A 18 8.84 -33.23 1.99
CA CYS A 18 10.11 -33.92 1.83
C CYS A 18 10.39 -34.24 0.35
N SER A 19 11.56 -33.83 -0.17
CA SER A 19 12.37 -34.56 -1.17
C SER A 19 13.64 -33.77 -1.51
N ALA A 20 14.74 -34.12 -0.85
CA ALA A 20 16.07 -33.66 -1.20
C ALA A 20 16.55 -34.41 -2.46
N LEU A 21 16.39 -33.83 -3.65
CA LEU A 21 17.27 -34.05 -4.82
C LEU A 21 16.96 -33.20 -6.09
N GLY A 22 16.07 -32.20 -6.03
CA GLY A 22 15.69 -31.38 -7.20
C GLY A 22 16.27 -29.96 -7.26
N GLY A 23 17.22 -29.62 -6.39
CA GLY A 23 17.52 -28.23 -6.03
C GLY A 23 18.43 -27.42 -6.96
N VAL A 24 19.18 -28.03 -7.89
CA VAL A 24 20.25 -27.30 -8.61
C VAL A 24 19.85 -26.88 -10.02
N ILE A 25 18.94 -27.61 -10.68
CA ILE A 25 18.60 -27.39 -12.10
C ILE A 25 17.52 -26.29 -12.26
N ALA A 26 16.69 -26.04 -11.24
CA ALA A 26 15.68 -24.97 -11.27
C ALA A 26 16.26 -23.55 -11.09
N PHE A 27 17.36 -23.40 -10.33
CA PHE A 27 17.97 -22.08 -10.08
C PHE A 27 18.59 -21.45 -11.33
N LEU A 28 19.14 -22.26 -12.25
CA LEU A 28 19.80 -21.76 -13.45
C LEU A 28 18.83 -21.27 -14.53
N LEU A 29 17.59 -21.78 -14.55
CA LEU A 29 16.58 -21.40 -15.54
C LEU A 29 15.67 -20.23 -15.09
N TRP A 30 15.60 -19.94 -13.78
CA TRP A 30 14.86 -18.78 -13.25
C TRP A 30 15.67 -17.49 -13.20
N GLY A 31 17.01 -17.56 -13.18
CA GLY A 31 17.88 -16.37 -13.15
C GLY A 31 17.75 -15.45 -14.38
N ARG A 32 17.21 -15.94 -15.50
CA ARG A 32 16.97 -15.16 -16.73
C ARG A 32 15.58 -14.50 -16.81
N HIS A 33 14.65 -14.82 -15.91
CA HIS A 33 13.31 -14.22 -15.92
C HIS A 33 13.21 -12.95 -15.06
N LEU A 34 14.23 -12.65 -14.26
CA LEU A 34 14.23 -11.49 -13.34
C LEU A 34 14.49 -10.14 -14.03
N PHE A 35 14.83 -10.13 -15.32
CA PHE A 35 15.24 -8.89 -16.02
C PHE A 35 14.21 -8.29 -17.00
N SER A 36 12.97 -8.77 -17.04
CA SER A 36 11.93 -8.21 -17.94
C SER A 36 10.68 -7.70 -17.22
N PHE A 37 10.71 -7.48 -15.90
CA PHE A 37 9.55 -7.00 -15.14
C PHE A 37 9.58 -5.49 -14.82
N TYR A 38 10.62 -4.76 -15.22
CA TYR A 38 10.74 -3.31 -15.00
C TYR A 38 10.40 -2.44 -16.22
N SER A 39 9.65 -2.99 -17.18
CA SER A 39 9.05 -2.20 -18.26
C SER A 39 7.58 -2.57 -18.42
N GLY A 40 6.83 -2.41 -17.34
CA GLY A 40 5.38 -2.37 -17.38
C GLY A 40 4.94 -0.94 -17.10
N ASP A 41 4.79 -0.14 -18.16
CA ASP A 41 3.88 1.01 -18.12
C ASP A 41 2.47 0.42 -17.98
N TYR A 42 2.08 0.10 -16.75
CA TYR A 42 0.72 -0.30 -16.45
C TYR A 42 -0.07 1.00 -16.36
N VAL A 43 -0.53 1.51 -17.50
CA VAL A 43 -1.77 2.27 -17.53
C VAL A 43 -2.87 1.27 -17.14
N MET A 44 -3.03 1.07 -15.84
CA MET A 44 -4.23 0.45 -15.32
C MET A 44 -5.34 1.45 -15.65
N ASP A 45 -6.18 1.09 -16.61
CA ASP A 45 -7.48 1.71 -16.85
C ASP A 45 -8.34 1.40 -15.61
N ILE A 46 -8.07 2.12 -14.54
CA ILE A 46 -8.90 2.12 -13.33
C ILE A 46 -10.08 2.99 -13.73
N SER A 47 -11.28 2.41 -13.78
CA SER A 47 -12.51 3.21 -13.75
C SER A 47 -12.31 4.30 -12.71
N ASP A 48 -12.34 5.56 -13.16
CA ASP A 48 -12.02 6.77 -12.38
C ASP A 48 -13.12 7.04 -11.34
N ASP A 49 -13.44 6.03 -10.53
CA ASP A 49 -14.24 6.12 -9.30
C ASP A 49 -13.37 6.72 -8.18
N GLY A 50 -12.53 7.69 -8.55
CA GLY A 50 -11.65 8.42 -7.65
C GLY A 50 -12.45 9.19 -6.61
N CYS A 51 -11.76 9.56 -5.52
CA CYS A 51 -12.29 10.45 -4.50
C CYS A 51 -13.02 11.65 -5.17
N PRO A 52 -14.33 11.87 -4.93
CA PRO A 52 -15.06 12.94 -5.60
C PRO A 52 -14.40 14.28 -5.29
N LYS A 53 -14.19 15.09 -6.33
CA LYS A 53 -13.50 16.36 -6.20
C LYS A 53 -14.30 17.29 -5.26
N PRO A 54 -13.66 17.88 -4.24
CA PRO A 54 -14.33 18.82 -3.36
C PRO A 54 -14.77 20.08 -4.13
N PRO A 55 -15.83 20.76 -3.68
CA PRO A 55 -16.29 21.99 -4.31
C PRO A 55 -15.21 23.08 -4.24
N GLU A 56 -15.05 23.82 -5.33
CA GLU A 56 -14.13 24.95 -5.40
C GLU A 56 -14.72 26.17 -4.67
N THR A 57 -13.87 26.93 -3.99
CA THR A 57 -14.26 28.17 -3.30
C THR A 57 -13.45 29.33 -3.88
N ALA A 58 -14.09 30.47 -4.15
CA ALA A 58 -13.42 31.66 -4.67
C ALA A 58 -12.26 32.09 -3.76
N ASN A 59 -11.06 32.23 -4.34
CA ASN A 59 -9.81 32.56 -3.64
C ASN A 59 -9.38 31.55 -2.55
N GLY A 60 -9.95 30.34 -2.54
CA GLY A 60 -9.60 29.27 -1.61
C GLY A 60 -8.73 28.20 -2.29
N TYR A 61 -7.96 27.47 -1.48
CA TYR A 61 -7.26 26.25 -1.90
C TYR A 61 -7.66 25.09 -0.98
N GLY A 62 -7.72 23.88 -1.53
CA GLY A 62 -8.01 22.66 -0.78
C GLY A 62 -6.73 21.91 -0.43
N GLU A 63 -6.60 21.49 0.82
CA GLU A 63 -5.56 20.57 1.26
C GLU A 63 -6.10 19.13 1.23
N HIS A 64 -5.35 18.22 0.62
CA HIS A 64 -5.72 16.80 0.61
C HIS A 64 -5.12 16.12 1.83
N SER A 65 -5.99 15.53 2.67
CA SER A 65 -5.58 14.69 3.79
C SER A 65 -6.35 13.37 3.81
N ILE A 66 -5.68 12.33 4.26
CA ILE A 66 -6.27 11.02 4.52
C ILE A 66 -6.05 10.65 5.99
N ARG A 67 -6.99 9.93 6.58
CA ARG A 67 -6.84 9.36 7.92
C ARG A 67 -6.86 7.84 7.81
N TYR A 68 -5.76 7.21 8.19
CA TYR A 68 -5.72 5.76 8.30
C TYR A 68 -6.63 5.30 9.42
N GLN A 69 -7.44 4.29 9.11
CA GLN A 69 -8.27 3.58 10.07
C GLN A 69 -8.10 2.09 9.81
N CYS A 70 -8.05 1.32 10.89
CA CYS A 70 -8.00 -0.12 10.79
C CYS A 70 -9.40 -0.71 10.73
N LYS A 71 -9.49 -1.92 10.18
CA LYS A 71 -10.73 -2.71 10.20
C LYS A 71 -11.13 -3.05 11.63
N ASN A 72 -12.36 -3.51 11.79
CA ASN A 72 -12.86 -4.04 13.06
C ASN A 72 -11.89 -5.07 13.64
N TYR A 73 -11.70 -5.05 14.97
CA TYR A 73 -10.78 -5.89 15.73
C TYR A 73 -9.29 -5.60 15.55
N TYR A 74 -8.92 -4.56 14.79
CA TYR A 74 -7.55 -4.08 14.68
C TYR A 74 -7.39 -2.69 15.28
N ARG A 75 -6.23 -2.43 15.86
CA ARG A 75 -5.82 -1.14 16.40
C ARG A 75 -4.73 -0.54 15.54
N LEU A 76 -4.86 0.74 15.24
CA LEU A 76 -3.85 1.48 14.49
C LEU A 76 -2.63 1.70 15.39
N ARG A 77 -1.47 1.21 14.96
CA ARG A 77 -0.18 1.39 15.61
C ARG A 77 0.62 2.42 14.83
N THR A 78 0.86 3.56 15.44
CA THR A 78 1.73 4.62 14.93
C THR A 78 2.11 5.55 16.07
N GLU A 79 3.26 6.21 15.94
CA GLU A 79 3.68 7.28 16.84
C GLU A 79 2.98 8.62 16.50
N GLY A 80 2.37 8.71 15.30
CA GLY A 80 1.61 9.86 14.83
C GLY A 80 0.11 9.77 15.11
N ASP A 81 -0.64 10.72 14.54
CA ASP A 81 -2.09 10.84 14.64
C ASP A 81 -2.87 10.04 13.56
N GLY A 82 -2.14 9.32 12.70
CA GLY A 82 -2.69 8.57 11.58
C GLY A 82 -3.19 9.44 10.41
N VAL A 83 -2.96 10.75 10.43
CA VAL A 83 -3.33 11.68 9.36
C VAL A 83 -2.15 11.95 8.46
N TYR A 84 -2.33 11.81 7.15
CA TYR A 84 -1.30 12.10 6.17
C TYR A 84 -1.82 13.17 5.22
N THR A 85 -1.02 14.20 5.01
CA THR A 85 -1.30 15.31 4.12
C THR A 85 -0.48 15.17 2.85
N LEU A 86 -1.07 15.47 1.69
CA LEU A 86 -0.36 15.52 0.43
C LEU A 86 0.46 16.83 0.34
N ASN A 87 1.78 16.71 0.22
CA ASN A 87 2.66 17.87 0.06
C ASN A 87 2.82 18.30 -1.41
N ASP A 88 3.52 19.42 -1.65
CA ASP A 88 3.80 19.94 -3.00
C ASP A 88 4.65 19.00 -3.87
N LYS A 89 5.38 18.07 -3.22
CA LYS A 89 6.16 17.01 -3.88
C LYS A 89 5.33 15.77 -4.21
N LYS A 90 4.01 15.82 -4.02
CA LYS A 90 3.06 14.71 -4.21
C LYS A 90 3.35 13.50 -3.30
N GLN A 91 3.81 13.75 -2.07
CA GLN A 91 4.07 12.72 -1.06
C GLN A 91 3.07 12.86 0.09
N TRP A 92 2.62 11.71 0.61
CA TRP A 92 1.77 11.63 1.80
C TRP A 92 2.64 11.66 3.05
N ILE A 93 2.55 12.74 3.82
CA ILE A 93 3.41 12.97 4.98
C ILE A 93 2.56 13.12 6.23
N ASN A 94 2.92 12.38 7.27
CA ASN A 94 2.47 12.61 8.64
C ASN A 94 3.45 13.55 9.34
N LYS A 95 2.92 14.47 10.15
CA LYS A 95 3.73 15.49 10.84
C LYS A 95 4.72 14.91 11.86
N ALA A 96 4.42 13.75 12.45
CA ALA A 96 5.25 13.11 13.46
C ALA A 96 6.20 12.07 12.87
N VAL A 97 5.72 11.21 11.97
CA VAL A 97 6.47 10.04 11.48
C VAL A 97 6.96 10.17 10.04
N GLY A 98 6.74 11.33 9.40
CA GLY A 98 7.15 11.55 8.02
C GLY A 98 6.36 10.70 7.03
N ASP A 99 7.07 10.01 6.14
CA ASP A 99 6.51 9.11 5.13
C ASP A 99 6.25 7.69 5.64
N LYS A 100 6.68 7.36 6.86
CA LYS A 100 6.44 6.04 7.47
C LYS A 100 4.94 5.81 7.66
N LEU A 101 4.41 4.73 7.08
CA LEU A 101 3.00 4.34 7.19
C LEU A 101 2.67 3.71 8.56
N PRO A 102 1.40 3.80 9.02
CA PRO A 102 0.96 3.15 10.24
C PRO A 102 0.70 1.65 9.99
N GLU A 103 0.73 0.87 11.06
CA GLU A 103 0.40 -0.56 11.04
C GLU A 103 -0.95 -0.82 11.70
N CYS A 104 -1.62 -1.93 11.34
CA CYS A 104 -2.84 -2.37 12.02
C CYS A 104 -2.55 -3.67 12.76
N GLU A 105 -2.50 -3.59 14.10
CA GLU A 105 -2.28 -4.76 14.96
C GLU A 105 -3.61 -5.36 15.41
N ALA A 106 -3.73 -6.68 15.41
CA ALA A 106 -4.90 -7.33 15.97
C ALA A 106 -5.02 -6.96 17.46
N GLY A 107 -6.21 -6.50 17.87
CA GLY A 107 -6.50 -6.29 19.28
C GLY A 107 -6.45 -7.64 19.98
N GLY A 108 -5.38 -7.90 20.72
CA GLY A 108 -5.26 -9.08 21.56
C GLY A 108 -6.47 -9.17 22.50
N CYS A 109 -7.04 -10.37 22.60
CA CYS A 109 -8.09 -10.72 23.54
C CYS A 109 -7.62 -10.61 24.99
#